data_AF-A0AAP8N5P5-F1
#
_entry.id   AF-A0AAP8N5P5-F1
#
_cell.length_a   1.000
_cell.length_b   1.000
_cell.length_c   1.000
_cell.angle_alpha   90.00
_cell.angle_beta   90.00
_cell.angle_gamma   90.00
#
_symmetry.space_group_name_H-M   'P 1'
#
loop_
_entity.id
_entity.type
_entity.pdbx_description
1 polymer ?
#
loop_
_entity_poly.entity_id
_entity_poly.type
_entity_poly.pdbx_seq_one_letter_code
_entity_poly.pdbx_strand_id
1 'polypeptide(L)' 'YTDIVKKAELVDYSSVKGCMILRPYGYAIWENIQKELDTQFKQTDHENVYMPMFIPKSLLQKEADHVEGFAPELAWVTHG' A
#
# COMPACT_ATOMS: atom_id res chain seq x y z
N TYR A 1 -15.52 15.24 4.88
CA TYR A 1 -14.30 14.41 4.81
C TYR A 1 -13.11 15.26 4.36
N THR A 2 -12.98 15.60 3.07
CA THR A 2 -11.80 16.28 2.49
C THR A 2 -11.33 17.52 3.25
N ASP A 3 -12.25 18.40 3.66
CA ASP A 3 -11.89 19.60 4.42
C ASP A 3 -11.27 19.29 5.78
N ILE A 4 -11.75 18.25 6.46
CA ILE A 4 -11.25 17.84 7.77
C ILE A 4 -9.85 17.25 7.61
N VAL A 5 -9.65 16.33 6.65
CA VAL A 5 -8.36 15.66 6.47
C VAL A 5 -7.26 16.66 6.09
N LYS A 6 -7.60 17.71 5.32
CA LYS A 6 -6.67 18.79 5.01
C LYS A 6 -6.46 19.79 6.14
N LYS A 7 -7.53 20.26 6.78
CA LYS A 7 -7.45 21.25 7.88
C LYS A 7 -6.75 20.68 9.11
N ALA A 8 -6.91 19.38 9.35
CA ALA A 8 -6.19 18.65 10.38
C ALA A 8 -4.78 18.25 9.94
N GLU A 9 -4.31 18.66 8.76
CA GLU A 9 -2.94 18.43 8.28
C GLU A 9 -2.56 16.94 8.22
N LEU A 10 -3.52 16.06 7.90
CA LEU A 10 -3.30 14.62 7.82
C LEU A 10 -2.80 14.18 6.45
N VAL A 11 -3.35 14.75 5.37
CA VAL A 11 -2.98 14.43 3.99
C VAL A 11 -2.94 15.67 3.10
N ASP A 12 -2.16 15.60 2.03
CA ASP A 12 -2.10 16.59 0.97
C ASP A 12 -2.26 15.95 -0.41
N TYR A 13 -2.55 16.75 -1.43
CA TYR A 13 -2.67 16.27 -2.81
C TYR A 13 -1.31 16.05 -3.46
N SER A 14 -1.23 14.98 -4.25
CA SER A 14 -0.13 14.80 -5.21
C SER A 14 -0.54 15.29 -6.61
N SER A 15 0.42 15.41 -7.52
CA SER A 15 0.17 15.68 -8.93
C SER A 15 -0.39 14.48 -9.70
N VAL A 16 -0.37 13.27 -9.11
CA VAL A 16 -0.86 12.03 -9.73
C VAL A 16 -2.26 11.73 -9.20
N LYS A 17 -3.23 11.63 -10.11
CA LYS A 17 -4.62 11.32 -9.74
C LYS A 17 -4.69 9.98 -9.00
N GLY A 18 -5.35 9.98 -7.84
CA GLY A 18 -5.47 8.79 -6.99
C GLY A 18 -4.33 8.60 -5.99
N CYS A 19 -3.24 9.39 -6.08
CA CYS A 19 -2.15 9.40 -5.12
C CYS A 19 -2.27 10.60 -4.17
N MET A 20 -1.96 10.38 -2.90
CA MET A 20 -1.98 11.39 -1.84
C MET A 20 -0.65 11.38 -1.09
N ILE A 21 -0.30 12.53 -0.52
CA ILE A 21 0.86 12.67 0.36
C ILE A 21 0.36 12.55 1.80
N LEU A 22 0.85 11.56 2.55
CA LEU A 22 0.58 11.49 3.99
C LEU A 22 1.51 12.48 4.71
N ARG A 23 0.92 13.45 5.42
CA ARG A 23 1.67 14.42 6.23
C ARG A 23 2.08 13.77 7.55
N PRO A 24 3.06 14.34 8.31
CA PRO A 24 3.58 13.71 9.53
C PRO A 24 2.50 13.27 10.52
N TYR A 25 1.46 14.09 10.73
CA TYR A 25 0.38 13.72 11.65
C TYR A 25 -0.46 12.54 11.14
N GLY A 26 -0.76 12.48 9.84
CA GLY A 26 -1.45 11.34 9.24
C GLY A 26 -0.60 10.07 9.22
N TYR A 27 0.71 10.21 8.95
CA TYR A 27 1.64 9.08 8.93
C TYR A 27 1.87 8.50 10.34
N ALA A 28 1.94 9.34 11.38
CA ALA A 28 2.05 8.88 12.76
C ALA A 28 0.87 7.99 13.19
N ILE A 29 -0.35 8.27 12.69
CA ILE A 29 -1.51 7.39 12.93
C ILE A 29 -1.27 6.02 12.29
N TRP A 30 -0.77 5.99 11.05
CA TRP A 30 -0.43 4.74 10.36
C TRP A 30 0.66 3.95 11.10
N GLU A 31 1.72 4.61 11.56
CA GLU A 31 2.79 3.98 12.33
C GLU A 31 2.26 3.33 13.62
N ASN A 32 1.33 3.99 14.32
CA ASN A 32 0.69 3.43 15.51
C ASN A 32 -0.14 2.18 15.19
N ILE A 33 -0.93 2.21 14.10
CA ILE A 33 -1.71 1.06 13.65
C ILE A 33 -0.80 -0.10 13.28
N GLN A 34 0.23 0.16 12.47
CA GLN A 34 1.19 -0.85 12.04
C GLN A 34 1.88 -1.51 13.25
N LYS A 35 2.33 -0.71 14.22
CA LYS A 35 3.01 -1.19 15.43
C LYS A 35 2.11 -2.10 16.28
N GLU A 36 0.86 -1.71 16.45
CA GLU A 36 -0.10 -2.51 17.22
C GLU A 36 -0.37 -3.85 16.54
N LEU A 37 -0.67 -3.85 15.24
CA LEU A 37 -0.93 -5.07 14.48
C LEU A 37 0.30 -5.98 14.42
N ASP A 38 1.49 -5.43 14.17
CA ASP A 38 2.76 -6.15 14.18
C ASP A 38 3.03 -6.85 15.53
N THR A 39 2.70 -6.18 16.64
CA THR A 39 2.78 -6.79 17.98
C THR A 39 1.86 -7.99 18.11
N GLN A 40 0.62 -7.90 17.60
CA GLN A 40 -0.34 -9.01 17.65
C GLN A 40 0.06 -10.18 16.74
N PHE A 41 0.59 -9.91 15.54
CA PHE A 41 1.07 -10.97 14.64
C PHE A 41 2.24 -11.75 15.25
N LYS A 42 3.18 -11.07 15.91
CA LYS A 42 4.30 -11.71 16.60
C LYS A 42 3.88 -12.58 17.78
N GLN A 43 2.75 -12.28 18.44
CA GLN A 43 2.20 -13.15 19.49
C GLN A 43 1.70 -14.49 18.95
N THR A 44 1.45 -14.58 17.65
CA THR A 44 0.98 -15.79 16.95
C THR A 44 2.06 -16.41 16.07
N ASP A 45 3.34 -16.12 16.36
CA ASP A 45 4.52 -16.69 15.70
C ASP A 45 4.68 -16.32 14.22
N HIS A 46 4.15 -15.16 13.81
CA HIS A 46 4.36 -14.63 12.46
C HIS A 46 5.65 -13.81 12.37
N GLU A 47 6.35 -13.94 11.23
CA GLU A 47 7.52 -13.16 10.90
C GLU A 47 7.25 -12.21 9.72
N ASN A 48 7.78 -10.99 9.83
CA ASN A 48 7.70 -10.03 8.73
C ASN A 48 8.67 -10.40 7.62
N VAL A 49 8.18 -10.38 6.38
CA VAL A 49 8.99 -10.53 5.17
C VAL A 49 8.80 -9.34 4.26
N TYR A 50 9.82 -9.03 3.46
CA TYR A 50 9.76 -8.00 2.44
C TYR A 50 10.03 -8.63 1.08
N MET A 51 9.00 -8.66 0.23
CA MET A 51 9.09 -9.18 -1.13
C MET A 51 9.32 -8.05 -2.14
N PRO A 52 9.92 -8.33 -3.31
CA PRO A 52 10.10 -7.33 -4.35
C PRO A 52 8.77 -6.71 -4.80
N MET A 53 8.76 -5.39 -5.01
CA MET A 53 7.61 -4.67 -5.56
C MET A 53 7.30 -5.06 -7.00
N PHE A 54 8.34 -5.36 -7.80
CA PHE A 54 8.18 -5.78 -9.19
C PHE A 54 8.09 -7.31 -9.29
N ILE A 55 6.99 -7.78 -9.86
CA ILE A 55 6.76 -9.20 -10.11
C ILE A 55 6.81 -9.45 -11.63
N PRO A 56 7.66 -10.35 -12.13
CA PRO A 56 7.68 -10.73 -13.54
C PRO A 56 6.31 -11.19 -14.03
N LYS A 57 5.95 -10.78 -15.25
CA LYS A 57 4.69 -11.21 -15.91
C LYS A 57 4.52 -12.74 -15.91
N SER A 58 5.61 -13.48 -16.13
CA SER A 58 5.60 -14.94 -16.14
C SER A 58 5.21 -15.57 -14.80
N LEU A 59 5.47 -14.90 -13.67
CA LEU A 59 5.06 -15.36 -12.35
C LEU A 59 3.61 -14.98 -12.05
N LEU A 60 3.17 -13.78 -12.45
CA LEU A 60 1.76 -13.38 -12.33
C LEU A 60 0.83 -14.31 -13.11
N GLN A 61 1.23 -14.73 -14.32
CA GLN A 61 0.40 -15.58 -15.17
C GLN A 61 0.24 -17.02 -14.66
N LYS A 62 1.01 -17.46 -13.66
CA LYS A 62 0.83 -18.80 -13.07
C LYS A 62 -0.44 -18.91 -12.21
N GLU A 63 -0.91 -17.78 -11.67
CA GLU A 63 -2.12 -17.66 -10.85
C GLU A 63 -3.27 -17.05 -11.67
N ALA A 64 -3.42 -17.46 -12.93
CA ALA A 64 -4.28 -16.81 -13.92
C ALA A 64 -5.73 -16.60 -13.44
N ASP A 65 -6.29 -17.58 -12.73
CA ASP A 65 -7.66 -17.54 -12.19
C ASP A 65 -7.85 -16.44 -11.12
N HIS A 66 -6.78 -16.10 -10.38
CA HIS A 66 -6.81 -14.98 -9.43
C HIS A 66 -6.54 -13.64 -10.13
N VAL A 67 -5.72 -13.66 -11.20
CA VAL A 67 -5.31 -12.44 -11.92
C VAL A 67 -6.43 -11.84 -12.78
N GLU A 68 -7.42 -12.62 -13.24
CA GLU A 68 -8.54 -12.08 -14.03
C GLU A 68 -9.30 -10.95 -13.32
N GLY A 69 -9.39 -10.99 -11.99
CA GLY A 69 -10.00 -9.92 -11.19
C GLY A 69 -9.13 -8.66 -11.03
N PHE A 70 -7.80 -8.80 -11.06
CA PHE A 70 -6.83 -7.71 -10.81
C PHE A 70 -6.29 -7.05 -12.08
N ALA A 71 -6.51 -7.65 -13.24
CA ALA A 71 -5.96 -7.19 -14.52
C ALA A 71 -6.11 -5.67 -14.80
N PRO A 72 -7.26 -5.00 -14.54
CA PRO A 72 -7.40 -3.57 -14.79
C PRO A 72 -6.63 -2.67 -13.78
N GLU A 73 -6.17 -3.22 -12.65
CA GLU A 73 -5.49 -2.48 -11.58
C GLU A 73 -3.95 -2.62 -11.63
N LEU A 74 -3.42 -3.42 -12.57
CA LEU A 74 -1.98 -3.66 -12.69
C LEU A 74 -1.25 -2.52 -13.42
N ALA A 75 -0.33 -1.87 -12.71
CA ALA A 75 0.62 -0.93 -13.30
C ALA A 75 1.81 -1.66 -13.93
N TRP A 76 2.02 -1.49 -15.24
CA TRP A 76 3.12 -2.12 -15.98
C TRP A 76 4.31 -1.18 -16.17
N VAL A 77 5.50 -1.64 -15.81
CA VAL A 77 6.76 -1.02 -16.22
C VAL A 77 7.24 -1.71 -17.50
N THR A 78 7.29 -0.97 -18.61
CA THR A 78 7.68 -1.50 -19.93
C THR A 78 9.08 -1.07 -20.37
N HIS A 79 9.62 -0.03 -19.74
CA HIS A 79 10.93 0.55 -19.99
C HIS A 79 11.51 1.01 -18.64
N GLY A 80 12.83 0.94 -18.48
CA GLY A 80 13.55 1.33 -17.27
C GLY A 80 14.86 2.03 -17.60
#